data_AF-A0A931LG97-F1
#
_entry.id   AF-A0A931LG97-F1
#
_cell.length_a   1.000
_cell.length_b   1.000
_cell.length_c   1.000
_cell.angle_alpha   90.00
_cell.angle_beta   90.00
_cell.angle_gamma   90.00
#
_symmetry.space_group_name_H-M   'P 1'
#
loop_
_entity.id
_entity.type
_entity.pdbx_description
1 polymer ?
#
loop_
_entity_poly.entity_id
_entity_poly.type
_entity_poly.pdbx_seq_one_letter_code
_entity_poly.pdbx_strand_id
1 'polypeptide(L)'
;MTTRIGVLVPPGNPTVEPEFYRMAPAGVTVHFARLGAGDTPGIAGAAAGMEARTRAYLDTLPAVARTLAEVMPAVVVLGQTATSYVVGFAGEPALGDGLAALTGAKAVTAAGAVFAGLQQLGVRKLALATPYPASISALGKTYW
;
A
#
# COMPACT_ATOMS: atom_id res chain seq x y z
N MET A 1 -25.21 -3.93 -9.56
CA MET A 1 -24.29 -2.78 -9.51
C MET A 1 -22.88 -3.32 -9.34
N THR A 2 -21.90 -2.78 -10.08
CA THR A 2 -20.49 -3.20 -9.99
C THR A 2 -19.78 -2.36 -8.95
N THR A 3 -19.12 -3.00 -7.98
CA THR A 3 -18.28 -2.32 -6.99
C THR A 3 -16.84 -2.26 -7.51
N ARG A 4 -16.18 -1.11 -7.32
CA ARG A 4 -14.80 -0.87 -7.80
C ARG A 4 -13.85 -0.73 -6.62
N ILE A 5 -12.73 -1.43 -6.70
CA ILE A 5 -11.59 -1.24 -5.79
C ILE A 5 -10.47 -0.57 -6.60
N GLY A 6 -9.94 0.53 -6.08
CA GLY A 6 -8.70 1.12 -6.58
C GLY A 6 -7.51 0.58 -5.79
N VAL A 7 -6.41 0.24 -6.45
CA VAL A 7 -5.19 -0.23 -5.78
C VAL A 7 -3.98 0.53 -6.27
N LEU A 8 -3.27 1.18 -5.35
CA LEU A 8 -2.02 1.87 -5.59
C LEU A 8 -0.87 0.92 -5.29
N VAL A 9 -0.03 0.64 -6.28
CA VAL A 9 1.03 -0.36 -6.17
C VAL A 9 2.40 0.23 -6.53
N PRO A 10 3.50 -0.29 -5.95
CA PRO A 10 4.84 0.08 -6.40
C PRO A 10 5.02 -0.24 -7.89
N PRO A 11 5.74 0.60 -8.67
CA PRO A 11 5.81 0.47 -10.12
C PRO A 11 6.45 -0.83 -10.60
N GLY A 12 7.32 -1.44 -9.79
CA GLY A 12 7.93 -2.74 -10.10
C GLY A 12 7.24 -3.95 -9.45
N ASN A 13 6.09 -3.80 -8.79
CA ASN A 13 5.44 -4.93 -8.13
C ASN A 13 4.70 -5.82 -9.16
N PRO A 14 5.01 -7.13 -9.25
CA PRO A 14 4.33 -8.05 -10.14
C PRO A 14 3.28 -8.94 -9.45
N THR A 15 3.13 -8.83 -8.12
CA THR A 15 2.39 -9.80 -7.30
C THR A 15 0.98 -9.33 -6.98
N VAL A 16 0.82 -8.06 -6.59
CA VAL A 16 -0.44 -7.53 -6.05
C VAL A 16 -1.57 -7.64 -7.06
N GLU A 17 -1.33 -7.24 -8.31
CA GLU A 17 -2.32 -7.28 -9.39
C GLU A 17 -2.89 -8.71 -9.59
N PRO A 18 -2.06 -9.75 -9.88
CA PRO A 18 -2.54 -11.12 -10.00
C PRO A 18 -3.30 -11.66 -8.79
N GLU A 19 -2.87 -11.33 -7.57
CA GLU A 19 -3.55 -11.81 -6.36
C GLU A 19 -4.93 -11.18 -6.20
N PHE A 20 -5.05 -9.86 -6.40
CA PHE A 20 -6.34 -9.18 -6.38
C PHE A 20 -7.30 -9.71 -7.45
N TYR A 21 -6.82 -10.01 -8.67
CA TYR A 21 -7.67 -10.60 -9.71
C TYR A 21 -8.25 -11.96 -9.30
N ARG A 22 -7.45 -12.81 -8.66
CA ARG A 22 -7.89 -14.14 -8.21
C ARG A 22 -8.82 -14.08 -7.00
N MET A 23 -8.69 -13.06 -6.16
CA MET A 23 -9.48 -12.88 -4.95
C MET A 23 -10.76 -12.07 -5.16
N ALA A 24 -10.89 -11.36 -6.29
CA ALA A 24 -12.03 -10.51 -6.57
C ALA A 24 -13.34 -11.32 -6.63
N PRO A 25 -14.33 -11.03 -5.77
CA PRO A 25 -15.63 -11.71 -5.84
C PRO A 25 -16.43 -11.26 -7.06
N ALA A 26 -17.45 -12.03 -7.41
CA ALA A 26 -18.36 -11.67 -8.50
C ALA A 26 -18.97 -10.27 -8.28
N GLY A 27 -18.98 -9.45 -9.33
CA GLY A 27 -19.48 -8.07 -9.27
C GLY A 27 -18.48 -7.04 -8.74
N VAL A 28 -17.25 -7.43 -8.40
CA VAL A 28 -16.15 -6.52 -8.06
C VAL A 28 -15.18 -6.41 -9.23
N THR A 29 -14.75 -5.19 -9.54
CA THR A 29 -13.64 -4.93 -10.47
C THR A 29 -12.51 -4.22 -9.73
N VAL A 30 -11.27 -4.48 -10.13
CA VAL A 30 -10.08 -3.91 -9.51
C VAL A 30 -9.31 -3.09 -10.53
N HIS A 31 -9.02 -1.85 -10.18
CA HIS A 31 -8.35 -0.86 -11.02
C HIS A 31 -7.05 -0.44 -10.35
N PHE A 32 -5.97 -0.37 -11.10
CA PHE A 32 -4.62 -0.18 -10.55
C PHE A 32 -4.00 1.11 -11.04
N ALA A 33 -3.24 1.74 -10.16
CA ALA A 33 -2.34 2.81 -10.54
C ALA A 33 -0.97 2.59 -9.88
N ARG A 34 0.10 2.87 -10.63
CA ARG A 34 1.47 2.62 -10.20
C ARG A 34 2.09 3.90 -9.63
N LEU A 35 2.65 3.80 -8.43
CA LEU A 35 3.33 4.90 -7.74
C LEU A 35 4.58 5.32 -8.52
N GLY A 36 4.99 6.59 -8.40
CA GLY A 36 6.17 7.11 -9.07
C GLY A 36 7.41 7.01 -8.18
N ALA A 37 8.53 6.54 -8.73
CA ALA A 37 9.80 6.46 -8.00
C ALA A 37 10.59 7.79 -7.96
N GLY A 38 10.05 8.88 -8.53
CA GLY A 38 10.76 10.15 -8.70
C GLY A 38 12.15 9.96 -9.32
N ASP A 39 13.13 10.68 -8.79
CA ASP A 39 14.55 10.57 -9.18
C ASP A 39 15.29 9.41 -8.50
N THR A 40 14.55 8.48 -7.91
CA THR A 40 15.10 7.27 -7.29
C THR A 40 14.69 6.02 -8.07
N PRO A 41 15.07 5.86 -9.35
CA PRO A 41 14.69 4.67 -10.10
C PRO A 41 15.34 3.41 -9.49
N GLY A 42 14.74 2.25 -9.74
CA GLY A 42 15.33 0.98 -9.37
C GLY A 42 14.57 -0.19 -9.96
N ILE A 43 15.27 -1.30 -10.19
CA ILE A 43 14.63 -2.53 -10.66
C ILE A 43 13.67 -3.08 -9.60
N ALA A 44 12.66 -3.81 -10.06
CA ALA A 44 11.76 -4.56 -9.20
C ALA A 44 12.55 -5.42 -8.21
N GLY A 45 12.23 -5.33 -6.91
CA GLY A 45 12.88 -6.12 -5.86
C GLY A 45 14.30 -5.70 -5.47
N ALA A 46 14.89 -4.65 -6.07
CA ALA A 46 16.21 -4.18 -5.64
C ALA A 46 16.21 -3.78 -4.16
N ALA A 47 17.22 -4.19 -3.41
CA ALA A 47 17.42 -3.77 -2.02
C ALA A 47 18.03 -2.36 -1.90
N ALA A 48 18.97 -2.05 -2.80
CA ALA A 48 19.64 -0.75 -2.83
C ALA A 48 18.63 0.39 -3.05
N GLY A 49 18.77 1.48 -2.28
CA GLY A 49 17.92 2.66 -2.39
C GLY A 49 16.43 2.43 -2.11
N MET A 50 16.04 1.29 -1.51
CA MET A 50 14.62 0.98 -1.28
C MET A 50 13.92 1.99 -0.35
N GLU A 51 14.61 2.49 0.68
CA GLU A 51 14.03 3.47 1.59
C GLU A 51 13.76 4.80 0.88
N ALA A 52 14.75 5.34 0.16
CA ALA A 52 14.60 6.55 -0.64
C ALA A 52 13.47 6.42 -1.66
N ARG A 53 13.38 5.25 -2.33
CA ARG A 53 12.26 4.91 -3.23
C ARG A 53 10.91 4.89 -2.53
N THR A 54 10.84 4.33 -1.33
CA THR A 54 9.60 4.26 -0.55
C THR A 54 9.13 5.66 -0.16
N ARG A 55 10.06 6.58 0.16
CA ARG A 55 9.74 7.99 0.38
C ARG A 55 9.25 8.67 -0.89
N ALA A 56 9.92 8.44 -2.03
CA ALA A 56 9.46 8.99 -3.32
C ALA A 56 8.06 8.50 -3.72
N TYR A 57 7.68 7.27 -3.34
CA TYR A 57 6.30 6.79 -3.54
C TYR A 57 5.27 7.61 -2.77
N LEU A 58 5.60 8.09 -1.55
CA LEU A 58 4.73 8.97 -0.77
C LEU A 58 4.63 10.36 -1.41
N ASP A 59 5.73 10.88 -1.95
CA ASP A 59 5.76 12.20 -2.60
C ASP A 59 4.89 12.23 -3.86
N THR A 60 4.88 11.13 -4.63
CA THR A 60 4.09 11.01 -5.86
C THR A 60 2.66 10.54 -5.64
N LEU A 61 2.35 10.01 -4.45
CA LEU A 61 1.04 9.45 -4.09
C LEU A 61 -0.13 10.39 -4.42
N PRO A 62 -0.10 11.71 -4.15
CA PRO A 62 -1.25 12.58 -4.40
C PRO A 62 -1.68 12.64 -5.87
N ALA A 63 -0.73 12.68 -6.80
CA ALA A 63 -1.04 12.76 -8.22
C ALA A 63 -1.65 11.44 -8.71
N VAL A 64 -1.05 10.30 -8.33
CA VAL A 64 -1.50 8.96 -8.74
C VAL A 64 -2.84 8.58 -8.10
N ALA A 65 -3.07 8.97 -6.85
CA ALA A 65 -4.33 8.75 -6.17
C ALA A 65 -5.49 9.48 -6.85
N ARG A 66 -5.29 10.74 -7.26
CA ARG A 66 -6.32 11.53 -7.97
C ARG A 66 -6.67 10.93 -9.33
N THR A 67 -5.70 10.46 -10.11
CA THR A 67 -6.01 9.83 -11.40
C THR A 67 -6.76 8.53 -11.23
N LEU A 68 -6.42 7.72 -10.21
CA LEU A 68 -7.18 6.51 -9.88
C LEU A 68 -8.59 6.83 -9.36
N ALA A 69 -8.79 7.98 -8.73
CA ALA A 69 -10.10 8.40 -8.22
C ALA A 69 -11.13 8.61 -9.35
N GLU A 70 -10.70 8.89 -10.58
CA GLU A 70 -11.59 9.08 -11.74
C GLU A 70 -12.41 7.83 -12.07
N VAL A 71 -11.94 6.63 -11.70
CA VAL A 71 -12.76 5.42 -11.83
C VAL A 71 -13.80 5.30 -10.71
N MET A 72 -13.94 6.29 -9.83
CA MET A 72 -14.86 6.33 -8.69
C MET A 72 -14.89 4.99 -7.92
N PRO A 73 -13.76 4.59 -7.31
CA PRO A 73 -13.70 3.38 -6.51
C PRO A 73 -14.47 3.56 -5.20
N ALA A 74 -15.08 2.48 -4.70
CA ALA A 74 -15.71 2.47 -3.38
C ALA A 74 -14.65 2.44 -2.25
N VAL A 75 -13.50 1.82 -2.53
CA VAL A 75 -12.35 1.69 -1.63
C VAL A 75 -11.07 1.86 -2.43
N VAL A 76 -10.10 2.59 -1.88
CA VAL A 76 -8.73 2.65 -2.40
C VAL A 76 -7.78 1.99 -1.42
N VAL A 77 -6.91 1.13 -1.95
CA VAL A 77 -5.91 0.38 -1.19
C VAL A 77 -4.52 0.90 -1.53
N LEU A 78 -3.73 1.30 -0.53
CA LEU A 78 -2.29 1.45 -0.68
C LEU A 78 -1.60 0.09 -0.47
N GLY A 79 -1.29 -0.58 -1.58
CA GLY A 79 -0.83 -1.96 -1.66
C GLY A 79 0.66 -2.17 -1.33
N GLN A 80 1.20 -1.44 -0.35
CA GLN A 80 2.58 -1.62 0.10
C GLN A 80 2.71 -1.36 1.59
N THR A 81 3.36 -2.27 2.32
CA THR A 81 3.53 -2.15 3.78
C THR A 81 4.72 -1.27 4.17
N ALA A 82 5.77 -1.16 3.34
CA ALA A 82 6.93 -0.35 3.72
C ALA A 82 6.63 1.15 3.83
N THR A 83 5.63 1.69 3.11
CA THR A 83 5.16 3.07 3.27
C THR A 83 4.66 3.28 4.69
N SER A 84 3.87 2.34 5.22
CA SER A 84 3.41 2.35 6.61
C SER A 84 4.58 2.29 7.59
N TYR A 85 5.61 1.47 7.30
CA TYR A 85 6.80 1.38 8.15
C TYR A 85 7.61 2.68 8.16
N VAL A 86 7.68 3.37 7.02
CA VAL A 86 8.37 4.66 6.88
C VAL A 86 7.65 5.79 7.62
N VAL A 87 6.31 5.84 7.58
CA VAL A 87 5.52 6.84 8.34
C VAL A 87 5.34 6.48 9.81
N GLY A 88 5.53 5.20 10.15
CA GLY A 88 5.37 4.67 11.50
C GLY A 88 3.91 4.50 11.92
N PHE A 89 3.67 3.73 12.97
CA PHE A 89 2.33 3.40 13.46
C PHE A 89 1.47 4.64 13.75
N ALA A 90 2.07 5.68 14.35
CA ALA A 90 1.39 6.93 14.65
C ALA A 90 1.03 7.76 13.40
N GLY A 91 1.73 7.56 12.28
CA GLY A 91 1.48 8.25 11.01
C GLY A 91 0.43 7.56 10.14
N GLU A 92 0.06 6.31 10.44
CA GLU A 92 -0.88 5.51 9.65
C GLU A 92 -2.27 6.17 9.50
N PRO A 93 -2.87 6.77 10.55
CA PRO A 93 -4.16 7.46 10.41
C PRO A 93 -4.08 8.63 9.43
N ALA A 94 -3.04 9.46 9.53
CA ALA A 94 -2.85 10.60 8.65
C ALA A 94 -2.64 10.18 7.19
N LEU A 95 -1.94 9.07 6.95
CA LEU A 95 -1.76 8.47 5.62
C LEU A 95 -3.10 8.01 5.03
N GLY A 96 -3.92 7.31 5.83
CA GLY A 96 -5.25 6.88 5.43
C GLY A 96 -6.19 8.04 5.14
N ASP A 97 -6.28 9.01 6.04
CA ASP A 97 -7.13 10.20 5.90
C ASP A 97 -6.74 11.04 4.68
N GLY A 98 -5.44 11.23 4.46
CA GLY A 98 -4.94 11.91 3.26
C GLY A 98 -5.34 11.19 1.97
N LEU A 99 -5.22 9.86 1.94
CA LEU A 99 -5.62 9.06 0.78
C LEU A 99 -7.14 9.10 0.55
N ALA A 100 -7.94 9.06 1.61
CA ALA A 100 -9.39 9.20 1.52
C ALA A 100 -9.77 10.58 0.98
N ALA A 101 -9.15 11.65 1.48
CA ALA A 101 -9.39 13.01 1.00
C ALA A 101 -9.02 13.20 -0.47
N LEU A 102 -7.92 12.58 -0.93
CA LEU A 102 -7.48 12.66 -2.33
C LEU A 102 -8.40 11.93 -3.31
N THR A 103 -9.10 10.91 -2.85
CA THR A 103 -9.85 9.98 -3.71
C THR A 103 -11.36 10.06 -3.56
N GLY A 104 -11.85 10.65 -2.46
CA GLY A 104 -13.26 10.61 -2.09
C GLY A 104 -13.75 9.21 -1.69
N ALA A 105 -12.85 8.23 -1.61
CA ALA A 105 -13.16 6.83 -1.31
C ALA A 105 -12.70 6.47 0.11
N LYS A 106 -13.18 5.33 0.63
CA LYS A 106 -12.61 4.75 1.84
C LYS A 106 -11.18 4.31 1.57
N ALA A 107 -10.24 4.70 2.42
CA ALA A 107 -8.84 4.31 2.27
C ALA A 107 -8.48 3.12 3.16
N VAL A 108 -7.67 2.21 2.65
CA VAL A 108 -7.09 1.08 3.39
C VAL A 108 -5.60 1.00 3.04
N THR A 109 -4.74 0.90 4.03
CA THR A 109 -3.32 0.58 3.81
C THR A 109 -3.09 -0.91 3.95
N ALA A 110 -2.05 -1.44 3.29
CA ALA A 110 -1.68 -2.84 3.45
C ALA A 110 -1.36 -3.18 4.92
N ALA A 111 -0.66 -2.32 5.66
CA ALA A 111 -0.39 -2.55 7.07
C ALA A 111 -1.66 -2.47 7.94
N GLY A 112 -2.57 -1.54 7.65
CA GLY A 112 -3.88 -1.47 8.31
C GLY A 112 -4.73 -2.71 8.08
N ALA A 113 -4.73 -3.26 6.86
CA ALA A 113 -5.42 -4.51 6.54
C ALA A 113 -4.82 -5.71 7.29
N VAL A 114 -3.49 -5.80 7.36
CA VAL A 114 -2.80 -6.84 8.15
C VAL A 114 -3.13 -6.69 9.65
N PHE A 115 -3.08 -5.47 10.19
CA PHE A 115 -3.42 -5.21 11.59
C PHE A 115 -4.85 -5.65 11.91
N ALA A 116 -5.82 -5.28 11.08
CA ALA A 116 -7.22 -5.70 11.23
C ALA A 116 -7.36 -7.23 11.19
N GLY A 117 -6.65 -7.91 10.28
CA GLY A 117 -6.63 -9.38 10.21
C GLY A 117 -6.05 -10.03 11.47
N LEU A 118 -4.92 -9.52 11.96
CA LEU A 118 -4.28 -10.01 13.19
C LEU A 118 -5.18 -9.85 14.42
N GLN A 119 -5.90 -8.72 14.52
CA GLN A 119 -6.88 -8.48 15.58
C GLN A 119 -8.04 -9.48 15.52
N GLN A 120 -8.61 -9.73 14.33
CA GLN A 120 -9.67 -10.72 14.15
C GLN A 120 -9.22 -12.14 14.49
N LEU A 121 -7.96 -12.47 14.24
CA LEU A 121 -7.35 -13.76 14.59
C LEU A 121 -6.90 -13.87 16.05
N GLY A 122 -6.98 -12.79 16.84
CA GLY A 122 -6.55 -12.77 18.25
C GLY A 122 -5.05 -12.96 18.44
N VAL A 123 -4.23 -12.57 17.46
CA VAL A 123 -2.77 -12.74 17.51
C VAL A 123 -2.16 -11.81 18.56
N ARG A 124 -1.33 -12.39 19.45
CA ARG A 124 -0.60 -11.63 20.50
C ARG A 124 0.92 -11.65 20.35
N LYS A 125 1.44 -12.56 19.52
CA LYS A 125 2.87 -12.70 19.23
C LYS A 125 3.03 -12.86 17.73
N LEU A 126 3.80 -11.96 17.12
CA LEU A 126 4.01 -11.93 15.68
C LEU A 126 5.47 -12.28 15.38
N ALA A 127 5.68 -13.21 14.45
CA ALA A 127 6.97 -13.40 13.79
C ALA A 127 6.91 -12.71 12.42
N LEU A 128 7.90 -11.86 12.12
CA LEU A 128 7.93 -11.07 10.90
C LEU A 128 8.94 -11.68 9.90
N ALA A 129 8.44 -12.14 8.76
CA ALA A 129 9.25 -12.54 7.61
C ALA A 129 9.03 -11.53 6.49
N THR A 130 10.08 -10.84 6.04
CA THR A 130 9.96 -9.84 4.97
C THR A 130 11.05 -10.04 3.92
N PRO A 131 10.80 -9.63 2.66
CA PRO A 131 11.81 -9.62 1.60
C PRO A 131 12.67 -8.34 1.65
N TYR A 132 12.56 -7.53 2.70
CA TYR A 132 13.15 -6.19 2.75
C TYR A 132 14.60 -6.19 3.28
N PRO A 133 15.43 -5.22 2.85
CA PRO A 133 16.73 -5.00 3.46
C PRO A 133 16.60 -4.70 4.96
N ALA A 134 17.70 -4.86 5.69
CA ALA A 134 17.74 -4.73 7.14
C ALA A 134 17.17 -3.39 7.65
N SER A 135 17.40 -2.28 6.93
CA SER A 135 16.88 -0.96 7.30
C SER A 135 15.35 -0.91 7.34
N ILE A 136 14.69 -1.39 6.29
CA ILE A 136 13.22 -1.43 6.22
C ILE A 136 12.65 -2.51 7.15
N SER A 137 13.34 -3.64 7.29
CA SER A 137 12.95 -4.69 8.24
C SER A 137 12.98 -4.18 9.69
N ALA A 138 13.95 -3.32 10.05
CA ALA A 138 14.01 -2.69 11.36
C ALA A 138 12.82 -1.75 11.60
N LEU A 139 12.44 -0.94 10.60
CA LEU A 139 11.24 -0.10 10.68
C LEU A 139 9.97 -0.95 10.86
N GLY A 140 9.86 -2.05 10.11
CA GLY A 140 8.75 -3.00 10.26
C GLY A 140 8.67 -3.60 11.66
N LYS A 141 9.81 -3.95 12.28
CA LYS A 141 9.87 -4.42 13.66
C LYS A 141 9.43 -3.36 14.67
N THR A 142 9.70 -2.08 14.41
CA THR A 142 9.24 -0.98 15.28
C THR A 142 7.75 -0.69 15.09
N TYR A 143 7.20 -0.96 13.90
CA TYR A 143 5.79 -0.71 13.59
C TYR A 143 4.83 -1.69 14.30
N TRP A 144 5.19 -2.98 14.36
CA TRP A 144 4.36 -4.06 14.92
C TRP A 144 4.60 -4.30 16.40
#